data_AF-A0A1F3JYZ5-F1
#
_entry.id   AF-A0A1F3JYZ5-F1
#
_cell.length_a   1.000
_cell.length_b   1.000
_cell.length_c   1.000
_cell.angle_alpha   90.00
_cell.angle_beta   90.00
_cell.angle_gamma   90.00
#
_symmetry.space_group_name_H-M   'P 1'
#
loop_
_entity.id
_entity.type
_entity.pdbx_description
1 polymer ?
#
loop_
_entity_poly.entity_id
_entity_poly.type
_entity_poly.pdbx_seq_one_letter_code
_entity_poly.pdbx_strand_id
1 'polypeptide(L)'
;MSLGEVHSFIEEVKLFDIQLINLSDSAELFVRFAFNTLVLFMLIKVLYARHSNRKDFFFSYFAIGITVFLLCFLLESVKLELGFALGLFAVFGIIRYRTDAIPIKEMTYLFVVIGVSVINALANKKISYTELLVTNLAIVAGLYALEKVLRLKQENS
;
A
#
# COMPACT_ATOMS: atom_id res chain seq x y z
N MET A 1 39.90 -10.92 -18.09
CA MET A 1 39.03 -11.58 -17.09
C MET A 1 37.63 -11.52 -17.64
N SER A 2 37.07 -12.66 -18.00
CA SER A 2 35.88 -12.74 -18.86
C SER A 2 34.62 -12.39 -18.06
N LEU A 3 33.70 -11.64 -18.67
CA LEU A 3 32.37 -11.29 -18.13
C LEU A 3 31.52 -12.52 -17.74
N GLY A 4 31.90 -13.73 -18.18
CA GLY A 4 31.25 -14.98 -17.79
C GLY A 4 31.63 -15.50 -16.40
N GLU A 5 32.82 -15.18 -15.87
CA GLU A 5 33.25 -15.67 -14.55
C GLU A 5 32.54 -14.92 -13.41
N VAL A 6 32.22 -13.64 -13.62
CA VAL A 6 31.49 -12.84 -12.62
C VAL A 6 30.05 -13.34 -12.43
N HIS A 7 29.45 -13.92 -13.47
CA HIS A 7 28.06 -14.41 -13.39
C HIS A 7 27.95 -15.70 -12.56
N SER A 8 28.95 -16.59 -12.64
CA SER A 8 28.97 -17.84 -11.86
C SER A 8 29.28 -17.65 -10.38
N PHE A 9 30.04 -16.60 -10.00
CA PHE A 9 30.33 -16.31 -8.58
C PHE A 9 29.11 -15.78 -7.80
N ILE A 10 28.09 -15.23 -8.49
CA ILE A 10 26.86 -14.73 -7.84
C ILE A 10 25.86 -15.87 -7.58
N GLU A 11 25.93 -16.98 -8.33
CA GLU A 11 25.04 -18.14 -8.15
C GLU A 11 25.40 -19.04 -6.96
N GLU A 12 26.64 -18.98 -6.44
CA GLU A 12 27.10 -19.88 -5.37
C GLU A 12 26.75 -19.43 -3.95
N VAL A 13 26.24 -18.21 -3.75
CA VAL A 13 25.87 -17.74 -2.41
C VAL A 13 24.41 -18.11 -2.11
N LYS A 14 24.18 -19.41 -1.85
CA LYS A 14 22.91 -19.95 -1.34
C LYS A 14 22.98 -20.06 0.18
N LEU A 15 22.07 -19.42 0.90
CA LEU A 15 21.98 -19.48 2.36
C LEU A 15 20.59 -20.01 2.71
N PHE A 16 20.53 -21.16 3.40
CA PHE A 16 19.29 -21.89 3.71
C PHE A 16 18.42 -22.24 2.48
N ASP A 17 19.03 -22.62 1.35
CA ASP A 17 18.34 -22.96 0.08
C ASP A 17 17.54 -21.80 -0.57
N ILE A 18 17.71 -20.57 -0.05
CA ILE A 18 17.15 -19.35 -0.63
C ILE A 18 18.23 -18.69 -1.48
N GLN A 19 17.91 -18.38 -2.75
CA GLN A 19 18.75 -17.53 -3.59
C GLN A 19 18.86 -16.15 -2.93
N LEU A 20 20.07 -15.74 -2.54
CA LEU A 20 20.26 -14.52 -1.74
C LEU A 20 19.87 -13.24 -2.50
N ILE A 21 20.06 -13.20 -3.82
CA ILE A 21 19.77 -12.02 -4.64
C ILE A 21 19.20 -12.45 -5.98
N ASN A 22 17.89 -12.28 -6.15
CA ASN A 22 17.26 -12.23 -7.48
C ASN A 22 17.14 -10.76 -7.89
N LEU A 23 18.04 -10.31 -8.77
CA LEU A 23 18.15 -8.90 -9.14
C LEU A 23 16.89 -8.39 -9.88
N SER A 24 16.21 -9.27 -10.65
CA SER A 24 14.95 -8.95 -11.32
C SER A 24 13.82 -8.68 -10.32
N ASP A 25 13.63 -9.60 -9.38
CA ASP A 25 12.48 -9.60 -8.48
C ASP A 25 12.66 -8.53 -7.39
N SER A 26 13.91 -8.32 -6.96
CA SER A 26 14.27 -7.24 -6.05
C SER A 26 14.05 -5.88 -6.69
N ALA A 27 14.47 -5.69 -7.96
CA ALA A 27 14.24 -4.43 -8.67
C ALA A 27 12.74 -4.16 -8.87
N GLU A 28 11.95 -5.18 -9.20
CA GLU A 28 10.49 -5.08 -9.32
C GLU A 28 9.84 -4.65 -7.99
N LEU A 29 10.28 -5.25 -6.87
CA LEU A 29 9.85 -4.86 -5.53
C LEU A 29 10.17 -3.38 -5.25
N PHE A 30 11.41 -2.95 -5.48
CA PHE A 30 11.82 -1.57 -5.20
C PHE A 30 11.05 -0.54 -6.03
N VAL A 31 10.83 -0.81 -7.33
CA VAL A 31 10.07 0.08 -8.21
C VAL A 31 8.62 0.18 -7.77
N ARG A 32 7.95 -0.95 -7.52
CA ARG A 32 6.56 -0.96 -7.04
C ARG A 32 6.42 -0.34 -5.66
N PHE A 33 7.39 -0.58 -4.77
CA PHE A 33 7.43 0.02 -3.45
C PHE A 33 7.54 1.55 -3.54
N ALA A 34 8.49 2.06 -4.34
CA ALA A 34 8.64 3.49 -4.54
C ALA A 34 7.38 4.13 -5.14
N PHE A 35 6.75 3.46 -6.11
CA PHE A 35 5.47 3.89 -6.68
C PHE A 35 4.37 3.93 -5.63
N ASN A 36 4.22 2.87 -4.83
CA ASN A 36 3.24 2.81 -3.74
C ASN A 36 3.47 3.91 -2.70
N THR A 37 4.71 4.13 -2.28
CA THR A 37 5.06 5.20 -1.33
C THR A 37 4.73 6.58 -1.90
N LEU A 38 4.95 6.82 -3.19
CA LEU A 38 4.58 8.07 -3.86
C LEU A 38 3.05 8.27 -3.85
N VAL A 39 2.28 7.24 -4.21
CA VAL A 39 0.82 7.31 -4.17
C VAL A 39 0.31 7.53 -2.74
N LEU A 40 0.83 6.79 -1.76
CA LEU A 40 0.50 6.98 -0.36
C LEU A 40 0.81 8.40 0.11
N PHE A 41 1.95 8.96 -0.31
CA PHE A 41 2.30 10.35 0.00
C PHE A 41 1.31 11.33 -0.61
N MET A 42 0.91 11.13 -1.87
CA MET A 42 -0.11 11.97 -2.51
C MET A 42 -1.46 11.85 -1.81
N LEU A 43 -1.92 10.63 -1.51
CA LEU A 43 -3.16 10.38 -0.77
C LEU A 43 -3.12 11.05 0.58
N ILE A 44 -2.16 10.69 1.43
CA ILE A 44 -2.06 11.21 2.80
C ILE A 44 -1.93 12.74 2.76
N LYS A 45 -1.18 13.32 1.82
CA LYS A 45 -1.13 14.78 1.66
C LYS A 45 -2.50 15.38 1.31
N VAL A 46 -3.26 14.78 0.39
CA VAL A 46 -4.63 15.23 0.07
C VAL A 46 -5.54 15.12 1.28
N LEU A 47 -5.50 14.00 2.00
CA LEU A 47 -6.30 13.75 3.20
C LEU A 47 -5.93 14.71 4.35
N TYR A 48 -4.65 15.02 4.48
CA TYR A 48 -4.12 15.81 5.59
C TYR A 48 -4.10 17.32 5.33
N ALA A 49 -4.15 17.75 4.06
CA ALA A 49 -4.14 19.16 3.66
C ALA A 49 -5.34 19.96 4.22
N ARG A 50 -6.32 19.33 4.88
CA ARG A 50 -7.47 20.03 5.44
C ARG A 50 -7.90 19.68 6.86
N HIS A 51 -7.51 18.57 7.47
CA HIS A 51 -8.30 18.07 8.61
C HIS A 51 -7.73 18.14 10.04
N SER A 52 -6.43 18.06 10.36
CA SER A 52 -6.09 18.07 11.80
C SER A 52 -4.62 18.32 12.15
N ASN A 53 -4.39 19.06 13.24
CA ASN A 53 -3.09 19.30 13.88
C ASN A 53 -2.51 18.05 14.61
N ARG A 54 -3.12 16.86 14.48
CA ARG A 54 -2.66 15.63 15.15
C ARG A 54 -1.78 14.78 14.23
N LYS A 55 -0.46 14.93 14.39
CA LYS A 55 0.59 14.27 13.57
C LYS A 55 0.59 12.73 13.70
N ASP A 56 -0.12 12.19 14.68
CA ASP A 56 -0.08 10.76 15.04
C ASP A 56 -0.67 9.83 13.97
N PHE A 57 -1.70 10.30 13.24
CA PHE A 57 -2.34 9.51 12.17
C PHE A 57 -1.49 9.41 10.90
N PHE A 58 -0.63 10.40 10.63
CA PHE A 58 0.25 10.40 9.45
C PHE A 58 1.20 9.21 9.47
N PHE A 59 1.87 9.01 10.60
CA PHE A 59 2.76 7.86 10.79
C PHE A 59 2.00 6.54 10.66
N SER A 60 0.81 6.46 11.27
CA SER A 60 -0.01 5.25 11.27
C SER A 60 -0.45 4.84 9.85
N TYR A 61 -0.86 5.79 9.02
CA TYR A 61 -1.23 5.51 7.63
C TYR A 61 -0.06 5.05 6.78
N PHE A 62 1.10 5.70 6.91
CA PHE A 62 2.31 5.25 6.20
C PHE A 62 2.74 3.86 6.66
N ALA A 63 2.80 3.62 7.98
CA ALA A 63 3.22 2.35 8.55
C ALA A 63 2.30 1.21 8.07
N ILE A 64 0.98 1.41 8.13
CA ILE A 64 0.00 0.41 7.69
C ILE A 64 0.09 0.21 6.18
N GLY A 65 0.14 1.27 5.37
CA GLY A 65 0.23 1.16 3.91
C GLY A 65 1.50 0.43 3.43
N ILE A 66 2.65 0.76 4.03
CA ILE A 66 3.93 0.07 3.76
C ILE A 66 3.84 -1.40 4.16
N THR A 67 3.34 -1.68 5.36
CA THR A 67 3.23 -3.06 5.87
C THR A 67 2.32 -3.90 5.00
N VAL A 68 1.14 -3.38 4.64
CA VAL A 68 0.17 -4.08 3.78
C VAL A 68 0.76 -4.32 2.40
N PHE A 69 1.43 -3.33 1.81
CA PHE A 69 2.09 -3.49 0.51
C PHE A 69 3.13 -4.62 0.55
N LEU A 70 4.03 -4.60 1.54
CA LEU A 70 5.08 -5.61 1.67
C LEU A 70 4.50 -7.01 1.90
N LEU A 71 3.47 -7.13 2.75
CA LEU A 71 2.78 -8.40 2.97
C LEU A 71 2.14 -8.90 1.68
N CYS A 72 1.38 -8.07 0.97
CA CYS A 72 0.72 -8.49 -0.26
C CYS A 72 1.70 -8.82 -1.38
N PHE A 73 2.81 -8.09 -1.50
CA PHE A 73 3.83 -8.36 -2.51
C PHE A 73 4.56 -9.68 -2.23
N LEU A 74 4.95 -9.94 -0.99
CA LEU A 74 5.61 -11.20 -0.61
C LEU A 74 4.67 -12.41 -0.71
N LEU A 75 3.36 -12.21 -0.53
CA LEU A 75 2.34 -13.24 -0.66
C LEU A 75 1.68 -13.29 -2.05
N GLU A 76 2.20 -12.57 -3.05
CA GLU A 76 1.63 -12.55 -4.41
C GLU A 76 1.57 -13.95 -5.04
N SER A 77 2.47 -14.86 -4.62
CA SER A 77 2.51 -16.26 -5.05
C SER A 77 1.41 -17.16 -4.46
N VAL A 78 0.64 -16.66 -3.48
CA VAL A 78 -0.42 -17.39 -2.78
C VAL A 78 -1.80 -16.94 -3.26
N LYS A 79 -2.77 -17.86 -3.31
CA LYS A 79 -4.17 -17.53 -3.59
C LYS A 79 -4.76 -16.68 -2.45
N LEU A 80 -4.69 -15.36 -2.61
CA LEU A 80 -5.06 -14.39 -1.57
C LEU A 80 -6.56 -14.17 -1.38
N GLU A 81 -7.42 -14.72 -2.24
CA GLU A 81 -8.88 -14.48 -2.20
C GLU A 81 -9.51 -14.78 -0.83
N LEU A 82 -9.17 -15.92 -0.24
CA LEU A 82 -9.74 -16.35 1.05
C LEU A 82 -9.10 -15.59 2.23
N GLY A 83 -7.80 -15.29 2.15
CA GLY A 83 -7.09 -14.49 3.14
C GLY A 83 -7.58 -13.04 3.20
N PHE A 84 -7.98 -12.47 2.07
CA PHE A 84 -8.50 -11.11 1.99
C PHE A 84 -9.86 -10.96 2.66
N ALA A 85 -10.77 -11.92 2.41
CA ALA A 85 -12.08 -11.95 3.04
C ALA A 85 -11.98 -12.06 4.57
N LEU A 86 -11.10 -12.96 5.05
CA LEU A 86 -10.83 -13.12 6.48
C LEU A 86 -10.15 -11.89 7.09
N GLY A 87 -9.16 -11.30 6.40
CA GLY A 87 -8.44 -10.11 6.86
C GLY A 87 -9.35 -8.89 6.98
N LEU A 88 -10.24 -8.67 6.01
CA LEU A 88 -11.18 -7.56 6.04
C LEU A 88 -12.19 -7.71 7.20
N PHE A 89 -12.68 -8.93 7.44
CA PHE A 89 -13.54 -9.21 8.59
C PHE A 89 -12.83 -8.99 9.93
N ALA A 90 -11.56 -9.40 10.04
CA ALA A 90 -10.74 -9.16 11.22
C ALA A 90 -10.52 -7.66 11.48
N VAL A 91 -10.21 -6.88 10.44
CA VAL A 91 -10.07 -5.42 10.52
C VAL A 91 -11.38 -4.79 11.00
N PHE A 92 -12.53 -5.16 10.44
CA PHE A 92 -13.83 -4.66 10.90
C PHE A 92 -14.14 -5.07 12.35
N GLY A 93 -13.75 -6.28 12.77
CA GLY A 93 -13.87 -6.72 14.16
C GLY A 93 -13.08 -5.83 15.13
N ILE A 94 -11.78 -5.65 14.88
CA ILE A 94 -10.90 -4.80 15.70
C ILE A 94 -11.44 -3.36 15.77
N ILE A 95 -11.88 -2.83 14.63
CA ILE A 95 -12.42 -1.48 14.51
C ILE A 95 -13.75 -1.31 15.25
N ARG A 96 -14.59 -2.35 15.33
CA ARG A 96 -15.89 -2.31 16.02
C ARG A 96 -15.77 -2.39 17.53
N TYR A 97 -14.76 -3.07 18.07
CA TYR A 97 -14.63 -3.36 19.51
C TYR A 97 -13.61 -2.48 20.24
N ARG A 98 -13.06 -1.43 19.60
CA ARG A 98 -12.19 -0.46 20.29
C ARG A 98 -13.00 0.45 21.23
N THR A 99 -12.45 0.68 22.43
CA THR A 99 -13.05 1.47 23.52
C THR A 99 -13.25 2.95 23.19
N ASP A 100 -12.30 3.58 22.49
CA ASP A 100 -12.46 4.93 21.93
C ASP A 100 -12.87 4.80 20.47
N ALA A 101 -14.01 5.30 20.00
CA ALA A 101 -14.36 5.20 18.59
C ALA A 101 -13.43 6.07 17.70
N ILE A 102 -12.83 5.51 16.63
CA ILE A 102 -12.20 6.34 15.59
C ILE A 102 -13.32 7.14 14.89
N PRO A 103 -13.15 8.44 14.61
CA PRO A 103 -14.06 9.18 13.76
C PRO A 103 -14.16 8.55 12.37
N ILE A 104 -15.39 8.41 11.84
CA ILE A 104 -15.72 7.67 10.61
C ILE A 104 -14.78 8.03 9.44
N LYS A 105 -14.39 9.30 9.30
CA LYS A 105 -13.47 9.78 8.25
C LYS A 105 -12.10 9.08 8.29
N GLU A 106 -11.49 8.99 9.46
CA GLU A 106 -10.15 8.39 9.62
C GLU A 106 -10.18 6.87 9.37
N MET A 107 -11.30 6.21 9.71
CA MET A 107 -11.54 4.80 9.32
C MET A 107 -11.62 4.67 7.80
N THR A 108 -12.40 5.52 7.12
CA THR A 108 -12.51 5.48 5.65
C THR A 108 -11.16 5.68 4.98
N TYR A 109 -10.35 6.62 5.48
CA TYR A 109 -8.99 6.85 5.01
C TYR A 109 -8.07 5.65 5.23
N LEU A 110 -8.19 4.96 6.36
CA LEU A 110 -7.48 3.72 6.60
C LEU A 110 -7.84 2.65 5.55
N PHE A 111 -9.12 2.47 5.25
CA PHE A 111 -9.58 1.52 4.23
C PHE A 111 -9.05 1.86 2.84
N VAL A 112 -9.04 3.15 2.48
CA VAL A 112 -8.47 3.61 1.20
C VAL A 112 -6.97 3.29 1.13
N VAL A 113 -6.21 3.60 2.19
CA VAL A 113 -4.77 3.35 2.27
C VAL A 113 -4.46 1.86 2.12
N ILE A 114 -5.22 1.00 2.80
CA ILE A 114 -5.11 -0.46 2.68
C ILE A 114 -5.42 -0.89 1.25
N GLY A 115 -6.56 -0.46 0.69
CA GLY A 115 -6.99 -0.85 -0.67
C GLY A 115 -5.98 -0.44 -1.74
N VAL A 116 -5.46 0.78 -1.69
CA VAL A 116 -4.45 1.28 -2.62
C VAL A 116 -3.15 0.48 -2.51
N SER A 117 -2.71 0.19 -1.28
CA SER A 117 -1.50 -0.60 -1.05
C SER A 117 -1.62 -2.02 -1.61
N VAL A 118 -2.80 -2.62 -1.48
CA VAL A 118 -3.12 -3.95 -2.05
C VAL A 118 -3.14 -3.92 -3.57
N ILE A 119 -3.82 -2.94 -4.17
CA ILE A 119 -3.89 -2.78 -5.63
C ILE A 119 -2.48 -2.64 -6.21
N ASN A 120 -1.64 -1.82 -5.58
CA ASN A 120 -0.27 -1.60 -6.02
C ASN A 120 0.63 -2.82 -5.83
N ALA A 121 0.42 -3.62 -4.78
CA ALA A 121 1.19 -4.83 -4.53
C ALA A 121 0.83 -5.97 -5.49
N LEU A 122 -0.46 -6.15 -5.78
CA LEU A 122 -0.98 -7.27 -6.59
C LEU A 122 -1.05 -6.97 -8.10
N ALA A 123 -0.51 -5.84 -8.53
CA ALA A 123 -0.48 -5.42 -9.92
C ALA A 123 0.42 -6.36 -10.75
N ASN A 124 -0.15 -7.48 -11.21
CA ASN A 124 0.53 -8.53 -11.95
C ASN A 124 0.91 -8.09 -13.38
N LYS A 125 1.74 -8.90 -14.07
CA LYS A 125 2.19 -8.68 -15.46
C LYS A 125 1.07 -8.52 -16.51
N LYS A 126 -0.18 -8.81 -16.17
CA LYS A 126 -1.35 -8.62 -17.03
C LYS A 126 -1.93 -7.19 -16.96
N ILE A 127 -1.65 -6.46 -15.88
CA ILE A 127 -2.11 -5.09 -15.67
C ILE A 127 -1.04 -4.15 -16.20
N SER A 128 -1.41 -3.25 -17.08
CA SER A 128 -0.47 -2.26 -17.61
C SER A 128 -0.12 -1.23 -16.53
N TYR A 129 1.13 -0.74 -16.51
CA TYR A 129 1.52 0.39 -15.65
C TYR A 129 0.62 1.61 -15.86
N THR A 130 0.08 1.80 -17.07
CA THR A 130 -0.89 2.85 -17.37
C THR A 130 -2.21 2.64 -16.64
N GLU A 131 -2.74 1.43 -16.62
CA GLU A 131 -3.99 1.10 -15.91
C GLU A 131 -3.82 1.29 -14.40
N LEU A 132 -2.67 0.90 -13.87
CA LEU A 132 -2.34 1.09 -12.46
C LEU A 132 -2.28 2.59 -12.11
N LEU A 133 -1.63 3.40 -12.95
CA LEU A 133 -1.54 4.84 -12.77
C LEU A 133 -2.93 5.49 -12.83
N VAL A 134 -3.74 5.14 -13.82
CA VAL A 134 -5.12 5.64 -13.96
C VAL A 134 -5.97 5.25 -12.75
N THR A 135 -5.86 4.03 -12.26
CA THR A 135 -6.61 3.55 -11.08
C THR A 135 -6.25 4.37 -9.84
N ASN A 136 -4.96 4.55 -9.57
CA ASN A 136 -4.50 5.35 -8.43
C ASN A 136 -4.91 6.81 -8.55
N LEU A 137 -4.78 7.41 -9.74
CA LEU A 137 -5.23 8.77 -10.00
C LEU A 137 -6.74 8.91 -9.82
N ALA A 138 -7.54 7.95 -10.27
CA ALA A 138 -8.99 7.98 -10.12
C ALA A 138 -9.39 7.94 -8.63
N ILE A 139 -8.72 7.14 -7.82
CA ILE A 139 -8.93 7.09 -6.36
C ILE A 139 -8.58 8.44 -5.72
N VAL A 140 -7.38 8.98 -6.00
CA VAL A 140 -6.94 10.27 -5.45
C VAL A 140 -7.86 11.41 -5.88
N ALA A 141 -8.16 11.50 -7.18
CA ALA A 141 -9.02 12.53 -7.74
C ALA A 141 -10.46 12.43 -7.24
N GLY A 142 -10.99 11.22 -7.12
CA GLY A 142 -12.32 10.95 -6.57
C GLY A 142 -12.43 11.40 -5.12
N LEU A 143 -11.45 11.05 -4.28
CA LEU A 143 -11.39 11.51 -2.88
C LEU A 143 -11.28 13.03 -2.79
N TYR A 144 -10.38 13.62 -3.58
CA TYR A 144 -10.21 15.08 -3.63
C TYR A 144 -11.49 15.79 -4.08
N ALA A 145 -12.16 15.28 -5.12
CA ALA A 145 -13.41 15.84 -5.63
C ALA A 145 -14.53 15.71 -4.61
N LEU A 146 -14.71 14.53 -3.99
CA LEU A 146 -15.71 14.32 -2.95
C LEU A 146 -15.49 15.26 -1.77
N GLU A 147 -14.25 15.44 -1.32
CA GLU A 147 -13.94 16.35 -0.22
C GLU A 147 -14.21 17.82 -0.59
N LYS A 148 -13.93 18.21 -1.83
CA LYS A 148 -14.15 19.57 -2.33
C LYS A 148 -15.62 19.88 -2.57
N VAL A 149 -16.36 18.95 -3.19
CA VAL A 149 -17.79 19.08 -3.53
C VAL A 149 -18.65 18.99 -2.28
N LEU A 150 -18.37 18.03 -1.39
CA LEU A 150 -19.22 17.79 -0.22
C LEU A 150 -19.01 18.83 0.88
N ARG A 151 -18.05 19.76 0.74
CA ARG A 151 -17.75 20.86 1.69
C ARG A 151 -17.97 20.37 3.13
N LEU A 152 -17.39 19.22 3.48
CA LEU A 152 -17.68 18.53 4.75
C LEU A 152 -17.51 19.54 5.88
N LYS A 153 -18.63 20.09 6.35
CA LYS A 153 -18.68 21.17 7.31
C LYS A 153 -17.97 20.61 8.53
N GLN A 154 -16.82 21.22 8.83
CA GLN A 154 -15.95 20.77 9.90
C GLN A 154 -16.69 21.03 11.20
N GLU A 155 -17.32 19.99 11.73
CA GLU A 155 -17.74 20.00 13.12
C GLU A 155 -16.44 19.96 13.93
N ASN A 156 -16.02 21.15 14.37
CA ASN A 156 -15.03 21.32 15.41
C ASN A 156 -15.54 20.56 16.64
N SER A 157 -14.86 19.48 17.00
CA SER A 157 -14.90 18.89 18.34
C SER A 157 -13.50 18.93 18.92
#